data_AF-A0A2Z4V411-F1
#
_entry.id   AF-A0A2Z4V411-F1
#
_cell.length_a   1.000
_cell.length_b   1.000
_cell.length_c   1.000
_cell.angle_alpha   90.00
_cell.angle_beta   90.00
_cell.angle_gamma   90.00
#
_symmetry.space_group_name_H-M   'P 1'
#
loop_
_entity.id
_entity.type
_entity.pdbx_description
1 polymer ?
#
loop_
_entity_poly.entity_id
_entity_poly.type
_entity_poly.pdbx_seq_one_letter_code
_entity_poly.pdbx_strand_id
1 'polypeptide(L)'
;MQTPPPQTDRTEPTAADIEAFQQQLGRPPRGLRAIAHRCPCGQPDVVETAPRLPDGTPFPTLYYLTCPRAAGAIGTLEANGVMKEMQARLAVDPELADAYRAAHEDYITRRDAIEVLQGFPSAGGMPDRVKCLHVLVGHSLAAGPGVNPFGDEALAMLPEWWAKGACVTPCGDKAEQKDTGA
;
A
#
# COMPACT_ATOMS: atom_id res chain seq x y z
N MET A 1 6.49 -20.88 -5.88
CA MET A 1 5.86 -20.36 -4.66
C MET A 1 6.43 -18.97 -4.46
N GLN A 2 5.71 -17.93 -4.88
CA GLN A 2 6.08 -16.56 -4.52
C GLN A 2 5.61 -16.34 -3.08
N THR A 3 6.55 -16.15 -2.17
CA THR A 3 6.25 -15.84 -0.77
C THR A 3 5.86 -14.36 -0.71
N PRO A 4 4.72 -13.98 -0.11
CA PRO A 4 4.41 -12.57 0.13
C PRO A 4 5.55 -11.95 0.96
N PRO A 5 5.79 -10.63 0.86
CA PRO A 5 6.81 -9.99 1.69
C PRO A 5 6.50 -10.23 3.18
N PRO A 6 7.53 -10.30 4.04
CA PRO A 6 7.33 -10.44 5.48
C PRO A 6 6.56 -9.23 6.01
N GLN A 7 5.65 -9.48 6.95
CA GLN A 7 4.97 -8.43 7.68
C GLN A 7 5.99 -7.57 8.44
N THR A 8 5.74 -6.26 8.52
CA THR A 8 6.59 -5.32 9.26
C THR A 8 5.76 -4.50 10.22
N ASP A 9 6.35 -4.08 11.34
CA ASP A 9 5.68 -3.21 12.30
C ASP A 9 5.41 -1.82 11.72
N ARG A 10 4.30 -1.22 12.17
CA ARG A 10 3.99 0.18 11.90
C ARG A 10 4.98 1.08 12.66
N THR A 11 5.69 1.97 11.96
CA THR A 11 6.66 2.88 12.58
C THR A 11 6.34 4.35 12.32
N GLU A 12 6.83 5.24 13.20
CA GLU A 12 6.86 6.67 12.87
C GLU A 12 7.77 6.92 11.65
N PRO A 13 7.46 7.89 10.78
CA PRO A 13 8.30 8.19 9.63
C PRO A 13 9.61 8.86 10.05
N THR A 14 10.73 8.34 9.55
CA THR A 14 12.03 8.99 9.67
C THR A 14 12.26 10.01 8.54
N ALA A 15 13.30 10.84 8.65
CA ALA A 15 13.71 11.73 7.56
C ALA A 15 14.05 10.96 6.27
N ALA A 16 14.70 9.79 6.40
CA ALA A 16 15.02 8.92 5.26
C ALA A 16 13.75 8.36 4.60
N ASP A 17 12.71 8.02 5.38
CA ASP A 17 11.43 7.55 4.84
C ASP A 17 10.71 8.65 4.05
N ILE A 18 10.75 9.89 4.55
CA ILE A 18 10.16 11.06 3.87
C ILE A 18 10.88 11.32 2.54
N GLU A 19 12.21 11.22 2.53
CA GLU A 19 12.99 11.36 1.31
C GLU A 19 12.70 10.22 0.32
N ALA A 20 12.66 8.98 0.78
CA ALA A 20 12.30 7.83 -0.05
C ALA A 20 10.92 8.02 -0.67
N PHE A 21 9.91 8.42 0.12
CA PHE A 21 8.57 8.75 -0.36
C PHE A 21 8.61 9.81 -1.48
N GLN A 22 9.38 10.88 -1.29
CA GLN A 22 9.49 11.96 -2.27
C GLN A 22 10.04 11.47 -3.61
N GLN A 23 11.08 10.64 -3.56
CA GLN A 23 11.66 10.05 -4.77
C GLN A 23 10.70 9.04 -5.43
N GLN A 24 9.97 8.26 -4.62
CA GLN A 24 9.02 7.25 -5.10
C GLN A 24 7.84 7.86 -5.86
N LEU A 25 7.27 8.96 -5.36
CA LEU A 25 6.08 9.59 -5.95
C LEU A 25 6.35 10.88 -6.74
N GLY A 26 7.59 11.38 -6.72
CA GLY A 26 7.96 12.65 -7.34
C GLY A 26 7.35 13.89 -6.69
N ARG A 27 6.90 13.79 -5.43
CA ARG A 27 6.22 14.87 -4.69
C ARG A 27 6.35 14.68 -3.17
N PRO A 28 6.26 15.76 -2.36
CA PRO A 28 6.23 15.65 -0.91
C PRO A 28 5.04 14.82 -0.39
N PRO A 29 5.19 14.12 0.75
CA PRO A 29 4.09 13.44 1.40
C PRO A 29 2.96 14.40 1.77
N ARG A 30 1.73 13.94 1.60
CA ARG A 30 0.51 14.65 2.01
C ARG A 30 -0.19 13.83 3.07
N GLY A 31 -0.33 14.40 4.26
CA GLY A 31 -1.01 13.73 5.39
C GLY A 31 -0.29 12.47 5.88
N LEU A 32 1.02 12.33 5.69
CA LEU A 32 1.78 11.16 6.17
C LEU A 32 1.70 11.05 7.70
N ARG A 33 1.30 9.88 8.20
CA ARG A 33 1.21 9.59 9.65
C ARG A 33 2.22 8.55 10.10
N ALA A 34 2.40 7.49 9.32
CA ALA A 34 3.28 6.38 9.65
C ALA A 34 3.73 5.62 8.40
N ILE A 35 4.78 4.83 8.57
CA ILE A 35 5.13 3.77 7.64
C ILE A 35 4.31 2.54 8.07
N ALA A 36 3.40 2.11 7.21
CA ALA A 36 2.49 1.01 7.50
C ALA A 36 3.11 -0.34 7.11
N HIS A 37 3.95 -0.35 6.07
CA HIS A 37 4.72 -1.52 5.68
C HIS A 37 6.07 -1.10 5.05
N ARG A 38 7.10 -1.93 5.26
CA ARG A 38 8.43 -1.76 4.66
C ARG A 38 8.71 -2.89 3.68
N CYS A 39 9.12 -2.51 2.49
CA CYS A 39 9.57 -3.44 1.48
C CYS A 39 10.88 -4.10 1.91
N PRO A 40 11.13 -5.39 1.58
CA PRO A 40 12.43 -6.03 1.81
C PRO A 40 13.61 -5.32 1.12
N CYS A 41 13.35 -4.42 0.16
CA CYS A 41 14.38 -3.56 -0.42
C CYS A 41 14.88 -2.44 0.52
N GLY A 42 14.34 -2.34 1.74
CA GLY A 42 14.73 -1.38 2.78
C GLY A 42 13.92 -0.08 2.79
N GLN A 43 13.08 0.15 1.79
CA GLN A 43 12.30 1.39 1.62
C GLN A 43 10.83 1.19 2.02
N PRO A 44 10.11 2.25 2.43
CA PRO A 44 8.66 2.17 2.64
C PRO A 44 7.96 1.81 1.33
N ASP A 45 6.99 0.90 1.34
CA ASP A 45 6.13 0.62 0.19
C ASP A 45 4.65 0.89 0.46
N VAL A 46 4.24 0.94 1.73
CA VAL A 46 2.92 1.41 2.14
C VAL A 46 3.06 2.40 3.28
N VAL A 47 2.39 3.54 3.15
CA VAL A 47 2.26 4.52 4.24
C VAL A 47 0.83 4.59 4.75
N GLU A 48 0.70 4.96 6.02
CA GLU A 48 -0.57 5.37 6.61
C GLU A 48 -0.72 6.89 6.48
N THR A 49 -1.87 7.34 6.01
CA THR A 49 -2.16 8.77 5.82
C THR A 49 -3.36 9.23 6.66
N ALA A 50 -3.42 10.54 6.91
CA ALA A 50 -4.49 11.16 7.66
C ALA A 50 -5.80 11.18 6.84
N PRO A 51 -6.97 10.90 7.46
CA PRO A 51 -8.27 10.97 6.78
C PRO A 51 -8.62 12.36 6.23
N ARG A 52 -7.91 13.41 6.69
CA ARG A 52 -7.94 14.75 6.12
C ARG A 52 -6.54 15.31 5.93
N LEU A 53 -6.40 16.13 4.90
CA LEU A 53 -5.22 16.94 4.68
C LEU A 53 -5.18 18.16 5.63
N PRO A 54 -4.03 18.85 5.78
CA PRO A 54 -3.93 20.03 6.64
C PRO A 54 -4.91 21.17 6.31
N ASP A 55 -5.38 21.24 5.07
CA ASP A 55 -6.40 22.20 4.62
C ASP A 55 -7.85 21.75 4.88
N GLY A 56 -8.03 20.59 5.53
CA GLY A 56 -9.33 19.99 5.82
C GLY A 56 -9.90 19.12 4.70
N THR A 57 -9.25 19.06 3.54
CA THR A 57 -9.71 18.27 2.39
C THR A 57 -9.80 16.79 2.76
N PRO A 58 -10.95 16.11 2.52
CA PRO A 58 -11.09 14.67 2.72
C PRO A 58 -10.04 13.87 1.94
N PHE A 59 -9.38 12.93 2.62
CA PHE A 59 -8.43 12.00 2.02
C PHE A 59 -8.73 10.57 2.50
N PRO A 60 -9.68 9.88 1.84
CA PRO A 60 -10.26 8.64 2.36
C PRO A 60 -9.32 7.42 2.33
N THR A 61 -8.18 7.52 1.63
CA THR A 61 -7.21 6.43 1.46
C THR A 61 -6.25 6.38 2.63
N LEU A 62 -6.56 5.57 3.64
CA LEU A 62 -5.69 5.33 4.80
C LEU A 62 -4.34 4.72 4.39
N TYR A 63 -4.34 3.63 3.63
CA TYR A 63 -3.13 2.94 3.17
C TYR A 63 -2.78 3.31 1.73
N TYR A 64 -1.65 4.01 1.56
CA TYR A 64 -1.20 4.49 0.27
C TYR A 64 0.09 3.75 -0.14
N LEU A 65 0.03 3.03 -1.26
CA LEU A 65 1.19 2.34 -1.83
C LEU A 65 2.11 3.35 -2.52
N THR A 66 3.39 3.36 -2.14
CA THR A 66 4.37 4.33 -2.62
C THR A 66 5.43 3.71 -3.53
N CYS A 67 5.78 2.44 -3.31
CA CYS A 67 6.86 1.79 -4.07
C CYS A 67 6.54 1.72 -5.57
N PRO A 68 7.35 2.36 -6.45
CA PRO A 68 7.06 2.41 -7.88
C PRO A 68 7.13 1.03 -8.55
N ARG A 69 7.93 0.11 -8.01
CA ARG A 69 8.03 -1.27 -8.52
C ARG A 69 6.79 -2.10 -8.19
N ALA A 70 6.30 -2.00 -6.95
CA ALA A 70 5.05 -2.64 -6.55
C ALA A 70 3.88 -2.06 -7.34
N ALA A 71 3.79 -0.73 -7.45
CA ALA A 71 2.77 -0.04 -8.23
C ALA A 71 2.77 -0.48 -9.70
N GLY A 72 3.94 -0.57 -10.35
CA GLY A 72 4.03 -1.05 -11.73
C GLY A 72 3.60 -2.52 -11.91
N ALA A 73 3.96 -3.38 -10.96
CA ALA A 73 3.56 -4.79 -10.99
C ALA A 73 2.03 -4.93 -10.77
N ILE A 74 1.46 -4.17 -9.83
CA ILE A 74 0.02 -4.12 -9.61
C ILE A 74 -0.71 -3.56 -10.84
N GLY A 75 -0.21 -2.49 -11.44
CA GLY A 75 -0.76 -1.93 -12.68
C GLY A 75 -0.78 -2.95 -13.83
N THR A 76 0.19 -3.88 -13.86
CA THR A 76 0.18 -4.99 -14.82
C THR A 76 -0.97 -5.97 -14.55
N LEU A 77 -1.23 -6.33 -13.29
CA LEU A 77 -2.38 -7.16 -12.92
C LEU A 77 -3.71 -6.46 -13.26
N GLU A 78 -3.82 -5.17 -12.95
CA GLU A 78 -4.99 -4.35 -13.27
C GLU A 78 -5.25 -4.32 -14.79
N ALA A 79 -4.20 -4.12 -15.61
CA ALA A 79 -4.28 -4.12 -17.06
C ALA A 79 -4.66 -5.50 -17.64
N ASN A 80 -4.23 -6.59 -16.98
CA ASN A 80 -4.56 -7.95 -17.37
C ASN A 80 -5.99 -8.38 -17.00
N GLY A 81 -6.77 -7.51 -16.36
CA GLY A 81 -8.20 -7.76 -16.09
C GLY A 81 -8.49 -8.45 -14.76
N VAL A 82 -7.50 -8.63 -13.88
CA VAL A 82 -7.67 -9.30 -12.58
C VAL A 82 -8.81 -8.69 -11.75
N MET A 83 -8.94 -7.35 -11.75
CA MET A 83 -10.04 -6.67 -11.03
C MET A 83 -11.43 -7.06 -11.55
N LYS A 84 -11.57 -7.29 -12.86
CA LYS A 84 -12.85 -7.69 -13.47
C LYS A 84 -13.24 -9.10 -13.03
N GLU A 85 -12.27 -10.00 -12.95
CA GLU A 85 -12.47 -11.38 -12.49
C GLU A 85 -12.84 -11.41 -10.99
N MET A 86 -12.11 -10.67 -10.16
CA MET A 86 -12.42 -10.49 -8.74
C MET A 86 -13.82 -9.89 -8.53
N GLN A 87 -14.18 -8.85 -9.29
CA GLN A 87 -15.50 -8.24 -9.25
C GLN A 87 -16.62 -9.21 -9.64
N ALA A 88 -16.41 -10.07 -10.64
CA ALA A 88 -17.40 -11.05 -11.07
C ALA A 88 -17.65 -12.11 -9.98
N ARG A 89 -16.61 -12.51 -9.25
CA ARG A 89 -16.70 -13.48 -8.15
C ARG A 89 -17.56 -12.98 -6.99
N LEU A 90 -17.51 -11.68 -6.67
CA LEU A 90 -18.38 -11.10 -5.62
C LEU A 90 -19.87 -11.34 -5.84
N ALA A 91 -20.33 -11.50 -7.08
CA ALA A 91 -21.74 -11.72 -7.39
C ALA A 91 -22.20 -13.19 -7.19
N VAL A 92 -21.27 -14.13 -7.12
CA VAL A 92 -21.56 -15.58 -7.15
C VAL A 92 -20.99 -16.35 -5.96
N ASP A 93 -20.14 -15.72 -5.16
CA ASP A 93 -19.48 -16.31 -4.00
C ASP A 93 -19.83 -15.50 -2.72
N PRO A 94 -20.86 -15.93 -1.97
CA PRO A 94 -21.29 -15.24 -0.75
C PRO A 94 -20.22 -15.21 0.34
N GLU A 95 -19.44 -16.28 0.49
CA GLU A 95 -18.39 -16.34 1.52
C GLU A 95 -17.27 -15.33 1.24
N LEU A 96 -16.87 -15.21 -0.04
CA LEU A 96 -15.93 -14.17 -0.47
C LEU A 96 -16.50 -12.77 -0.27
N ALA A 97 -17.78 -12.56 -0.58
CA ALA A 97 -18.44 -11.27 -0.38
C ALA A 97 -18.47 -10.87 1.10
N ASP A 98 -18.74 -11.82 2.00
CA ASP A 98 -18.72 -11.59 3.45
C ASP A 98 -17.31 -11.32 3.96
N ALA A 99 -16.29 -12.06 3.49
CA ALA A 99 -14.89 -11.79 3.83
C ALA A 99 -14.43 -10.41 3.36
N TYR A 100 -14.84 -9.99 2.16
CA TYR A 100 -14.50 -8.67 1.62
C TYR A 100 -15.27 -7.54 2.32
N ARG A 101 -16.46 -7.82 2.86
CA ARG A 101 -17.20 -6.91 3.75
C ARG A 101 -16.52 -6.78 5.11
N ALA A 102 -16.01 -7.87 5.69
CA ALA A 102 -15.21 -7.80 6.90
C ALA A 102 -13.92 -6.97 6.68
N ALA A 103 -13.27 -7.12 5.52
CA ALA A 103 -12.11 -6.30 5.14
C ALA A 103 -12.46 -4.80 5.04
N HIS A 104 -13.65 -4.47 4.52
CA HIS A 104 -14.17 -3.10 4.47
C HIS A 104 -14.36 -2.51 5.87
N GLU A 105 -14.96 -3.28 6.79
CA GLU A 105 -15.23 -2.86 8.17
C GLU A 105 -13.94 -2.67 8.97
N ASP A 106 -12.95 -3.57 8.81
CA ASP A 106 -11.62 -3.41 9.40
C ASP A 106 -10.95 -2.13 8.88
N TYR A 107 -10.99 -1.87 7.57
CA TYR A 107 -10.43 -0.65 6.98
C TYR A 107 -11.06 0.62 7.56
N ILE A 108 -12.40 0.66 7.66
CA ILE A 108 -13.11 1.81 8.24
C ILE A 108 -12.75 1.96 9.71
N THR A 109 -12.73 0.88 10.48
CA THR A 109 -12.39 0.91 11.91
C THR A 109 -11.01 1.53 12.14
N ARG A 110 -10.01 1.11 11.35
CA ARG A 110 -8.64 1.66 11.44
C ARG A 110 -8.57 3.13 11.04
N ARG A 111 -9.28 3.53 9.99
CA ARG A 111 -9.32 4.93 9.52
C ARG A 111 -10.00 5.82 10.55
N ASP A 112 -11.16 5.39 11.03
CA ASP A 112 -12.02 6.19 11.90
C ASP A 112 -11.49 6.25 13.33
N ALA A 113 -10.59 5.33 13.73
CA ALA A 113 -9.79 5.44 14.94
C ALA A 113 -8.82 6.65 14.92
N ILE A 114 -8.48 7.16 13.73
CA ILE A 114 -7.69 8.40 13.57
C ILE A 114 -8.63 9.60 13.54
N GLU A 115 -9.58 9.58 12.60
CA GLU A 115 -10.60 10.61 12.44
C GLU A 115 -11.77 10.05 11.61
N VAL A 116 -12.99 10.21 12.12
CA VAL A 116 -14.20 9.76 11.43
C VAL A 116 -14.46 10.62 10.19
N LEU A 117 -14.43 10.00 9.01
CA LEU A 117 -14.67 10.67 7.73
C LEU A 117 -16.11 10.41 7.24
N GLN A 118 -17.06 11.15 7.81
CA GLN A 118 -18.51 11.03 7.52
C GLN A 118 -18.84 11.12 6.03
N GLY A 119 -19.63 10.16 5.53
CA GLY A 119 -20.10 10.13 4.13
C GLY A 119 -19.08 9.63 3.10
N PHE A 120 -17.89 9.19 3.53
CA PHE A 120 -16.88 8.63 2.63
C PHE A 120 -16.75 7.12 2.81
N PRO A 121 -16.95 6.32 1.74
CA PRO A 121 -16.74 4.87 1.81
C PRO A 121 -15.27 4.56 2.09
N SER A 122 -14.96 3.28 2.36
CA SER A 122 -13.58 2.83 2.34
C SER A 122 -12.99 2.98 0.92
N ALA A 123 -11.67 2.85 0.81
CA ALA A 123 -10.98 2.90 -0.46
C ALA A 123 -11.11 1.58 -1.25
N GLY A 124 -10.71 1.58 -2.53
CA GLY A 124 -10.58 0.36 -3.34
C GLY A 124 -11.88 -0.16 -3.95
N GLY A 125 -13.02 0.47 -3.67
CA GLY A 125 -14.34 0.04 -4.14
C GLY A 125 -15.06 -0.91 -3.18
N MET A 126 -14.40 -1.33 -2.10
CA MET A 126 -14.98 -2.10 -1.00
C MET A 126 -16.32 -1.51 -0.48
N PRO A 127 -17.28 -2.35 -0.05
CA PRO A 127 -17.24 -3.82 -0.07
C PRO A 127 -17.82 -4.41 -1.37
N ASP A 128 -18.48 -3.62 -2.22
CA ASP A 128 -19.27 -4.17 -3.32
C ASP A 128 -18.54 -4.15 -4.67
N ARG A 129 -17.39 -3.46 -4.74
CA ARG A 129 -16.59 -3.32 -5.95
C ARG A 129 -15.10 -3.51 -5.76
N VAL A 130 -14.42 -3.81 -6.88
CA VAL A 130 -12.96 -3.84 -6.98
C VAL A 130 -12.53 -2.77 -7.99
N LYS A 131 -12.19 -1.58 -7.50
CA LYS A 131 -11.82 -0.41 -8.33
C LYS A 131 -10.32 -0.27 -8.56
N CYS A 132 -9.51 -0.65 -7.57
CA CYS A 132 -8.05 -0.52 -7.63
C CYS A 132 -7.39 -1.48 -6.64
N LEU A 133 -6.42 -2.27 -7.12
CA LEU A 133 -5.68 -3.25 -6.32
C LEU A 133 -4.64 -2.58 -5.41
N HIS A 134 -4.13 -1.40 -5.76
CA HIS A 134 -3.08 -0.72 -4.99
C HIS A 134 -3.44 -0.55 -3.52
N VAL A 135 -4.69 -0.18 -3.23
CA VAL A 135 -5.16 0.01 -1.86
C VAL A 135 -5.59 -1.29 -1.19
N LEU A 136 -6.01 -2.32 -1.95
CA LEU A 136 -6.31 -3.63 -1.37
C LEU A 136 -5.03 -4.35 -0.95
N VAL A 137 -4.00 -4.29 -1.80
CA VAL A 137 -2.63 -4.73 -1.50
C VAL A 137 -2.06 -3.91 -0.34
N GLY A 138 -2.18 -2.58 -0.38
CA GLY A 138 -1.74 -1.71 0.71
C GLY A 138 -2.41 -2.04 2.04
N HIS A 139 -3.71 -2.36 2.02
CA HIS A 139 -4.45 -2.80 3.19
C HIS A 139 -3.91 -4.13 3.74
N SER A 140 -3.69 -5.12 2.86
CA SER A 140 -3.19 -6.45 3.25
C SER A 140 -1.79 -6.39 3.86
N LEU A 141 -0.90 -5.60 3.25
CA LEU A 141 0.46 -5.38 3.76
C LEU A 141 0.47 -4.71 5.15
N ALA A 142 -0.48 -3.82 5.42
CA ALA A 142 -0.56 -3.11 6.69
C ALA A 142 -1.29 -3.92 7.79
N ALA A 143 -2.40 -4.58 7.44
CA ALA A 143 -3.27 -5.28 8.39
C ALA A 143 -2.84 -6.74 8.62
N GLY A 144 -2.21 -7.34 7.62
CA GLY A 144 -1.67 -8.70 7.65
C GLY A 144 -2.49 -9.71 6.83
N PRO A 145 -1.91 -10.91 6.62
CA PRO A 145 -2.54 -11.95 5.82
C PRO A 145 -3.91 -12.37 6.38
N GLY A 146 -4.86 -12.58 5.48
CA GLY A 146 -6.22 -13.00 5.79
C GLY A 146 -7.19 -11.86 6.10
N VAL A 147 -6.72 -10.60 6.17
CA VAL A 147 -7.61 -9.46 6.44
C VAL A 147 -8.33 -9.00 5.18
N ASN A 148 -7.69 -9.03 4.01
CA ASN A 148 -8.30 -8.56 2.77
C ASN A 148 -8.09 -9.61 1.66
N PRO A 149 -9.12 -10.41 1.33
CA PRO A 149 -8.96 -11.58 0.47
C PRO A 149 -8.42 -11.23 -0.93
N PHE A 150 -8.87 -10.12 -1.52
CA PHE A 150 -8.37 -9.71 -2.84
C PHE A 150 -7.00 -9.06 -2.80
N GLY A 151 -6.66 -8.38 -1.71
CA GLY A 151 -5.30 -7.86 -1.55
C GLY A 151 -4.29 -8.98 -1.33
N ASP A 152 -4.65 -10.02 -0.56
CA ASP A 152 -3.84 -11.23 -0.38
C ASP A 152 -3.69 -12.03 -1.69
N GLU A 153 -4.79 -12.20 -2.43
CA GLU A 153 -4.75 -12.86 -3.74
C GLU A 153 -3.87 -12.09 -4.73
N ALA A 154 -3.99 -10.75 -4.78
CA ALA A 154 -3.12 -9.92 -5.60
C ALA A 154 -1.66 -10.04 -5.17
N LEU A 155 -1.35 -10.03 -3.87
CA LEU A 155 0.00 -10.23 -3.34
C LEU A 155 0.61 -11.56 -3.80
N ALA A 156 -0.18 -12.64 -3.80
CA ALA A 156 0.27 -13.96 -4.26
C ALA A 156 0.57 -14.02 -5.77
N MET A 157 -0.03 -13.12 -6.57
CA MET A 157 0.21 -13.00 -8.01
C MET A 157 1.41 -12.11 -8.34
N LEU A 158 1.82 -11.23 -7.43
CA LEU A 158 2.90 -10.29 -7.68
C LEU A 158 4.27 -10.98 -7.68
N PRO A 159 5.21 -10.54 -8.53
CA PRO A 159 6.60 -10.97 -8.43
C PRO A 159 7.23 -10.42 -7.14
N GLU A 160 8.39 -10.93 -6.76
CA GLU A 160 9.22 -10.32 -5.72
C GLU A 160 9.78 -8.97 -6.22
N TRP A 161 8.96 -7.90 -6.17
CA TRP A 161 9.30 -6.58 -6.74
C TRP A 161 10.56 -5.95 -6.10
N TRP A 162 10.96 -6.45 -4.92
CA TRP A 162 12.18 -6.08 -4.21
C TRP A 162 13.44 -6.79 -4.71
N ALA A 163 13.34 -7.89 -5.47
CA ALA A 163 14.48 -8.75 -5.80
C ALA A 163 15.61 -8.04 -6.55
N LYS A 164 15.31 -6.93 -7.27
CA LYS A 164 16.31 -6.10 -7.98
C LYS A 164 16.89 -4.97 -7.10
N GLY A 165 16.86 -5.10 -5.78
CA GLY A 165 17.40 -4.11 -4.84
C GLY A 165 16.46 -2.92 -4.56
N ALA A 166 17.02 -1.82 -4.02
CA ALA A 166 16.26 -0.65 -3.61
C ALA A 166 15.41 -0.04 -4.75
N CYS A 167 14.16 0.31 -4.44
CA CYS A 167 13.27 0.95 -5.43
C CYS A 167 13.61 2.43 -5.68
N VAL A 168 14.26 3.07 -4.72
CA VAL A 168 14.81 4.43 -4.77
C VAL A 168 16.07 4.47 -3.89
N THR A 169 16.91 5.49 -4.07
CA THR A 169 18.11 5.70 -3.25
C THR A 169 18.03 7.10 -2.64
N PRO A 170 17.61 7.23 -1.37
CA PRO A 170 17.71 8.48 -0.63
C PRO A 170 19.11 9.06 -0.77
N CYS A 171 19.24 10.37 -0.95
CA CYS A 171 20.52 11.09 -1.04
C CYS A 171 21.22 11.13 0.33
N GLY A 172 21.52 9.96 0.89
CA GLY A 172 22.32 9.75 2.09
C GLY A 172 23.46 8.74 1.87
N ASP A 173 23.34 7.85 0.89
CA ASP A 173 24.38 6.84 0.57
C ASP A 173 25.32 7.30 -0.56
N LYS A 174 25.81 8.54 -0.49
CA LYS A 174 27.10 8.88 -1.11
C LYS A 174 28.18 8.88 -0.04
N ALA A 175 28.40 7.72 0.58
CA ALA A 175 29.61 7.47 1.34
C ALA A 175 30.80 7.51 0.36
N GLU A 176 31.50 8.65 0.37
CA GLU A 176 32.95 8.72 0.36
C GLU A 176 33.66 7.75 -0.62
N GLN A 177 33.55 8.01 -1.93
CA GLN A 177 34.65 7.67 -2.83
C GLN A 177 35.80 8.63 -2.53
N LYS A 178 36.56 8.29 -1.48
CA LYS A 178 37.95 8.73 -1.32
C LYS A 178 38.74 8.11 -2.46
N ASP A 179 38.84 8.84 -3.56
CA ASP A 179 39.85 8.55 -4.56
C ASP A 179 41.22 8.84 -3.92
N THR A 180 41.86 7.76 -3.48
CA THR A 180 43.22 7.76 -2.94
C THR A 180 44.10 7.14 -4.02
N GLY A 181 44.86 7.96 -4.73
CA GLY A 181 45.87 7.53 -5.70
C GLY A 181 46.22 8.71 -6.61
N ALA A 182 47.22 9.53 -6.26
CA ALA A 182 48.64 9.32 -6.52
C ALA A 182 48.98 9.36 -8.02
#